data_AF-A0A847E662-F1
#
_entry.id   AF-A0A847E662-F1
#
_cell.length_a   1.000
_cell.length_b   1.000
_cell.length_c   1.000
_cell.angle_alpha   90.00
_cell.angle_beta   90.00
_cell.angle_gamma   90.00
#
_symmetry.space_group_name_H-M   'P 1'
#
loop_
_entity.id
_entity.type
_entity.pdbx_description
1 polymer ?
#
loop_
_entity_poly.entity_id
_entity_poly.type
_entity_poly.pdbx_seq_one_letter_code
_entity_poly.pdbx_strand_id
1 'polypeptide(L)'
;MNPERRILDAPLLGLLAMLYFAQGLPSGLLGKALPPLLRQQGISLSTIGFTALLALPWTMKFLWAPFLDRFWTRRRWLLTLNLIMFILMILLASRDFGPWVSQLFPFLMILLFLMNITAATQDIATDGLAVSRLAPHMRGLGNSVQVIGYKVGMIFGGGLLLWLVARFGWQLSYTALAFLIIPILLPVWFMREPETLVRSEPNHAPWQGWQGYIGLFKDFLSRERMGWWLLTVATFKAGDSLASRMIGPLLLDHGLSLSDIGLLTGVVGATAGLAGALLGGLFLLRLGHCKALLIFGALQAAGFIGYLCIAGGVYDIRTLYAVVCMEQFADGLSTVALFTSMMDVCRKQSPGTDYTLQAVFQVTVSGFAALAGGLFTQRFGYQAIFAAGAMLTIFALVPVVMYFRNAGPSSSSGK
;
A
#
# COMPACT_ATOMS: atom_id res chain seq x y z
N MET A 1 10.05 27.40 -22.65
CA MET A 1 10.07 26.52 -21.45
C MET A 1 11.47 26.64 -20.86
N ASN A 2 11.64 27.23 -19.67
CA ASN A 2 12.97 27.61 -19.20
C ASN A 2 13.75 26.36 -18.72
N PRO A 3 14.87 25.96 -19.38
CA PRO A 3 15.64 24.77 -19.02
C PRO A 3 16.14 24.77 -17.57
N GLU A 4 16.27 25.94 -16.94
CA GLU A 4 16.66 26.08 -15.54
C GLU A 4 15.64 25.49 -14.54
N ARG A 5 14.33 25.45 -14.86
CA ARG A 5 13.34 24.82 -13.96
C ARG A 5 13.42 23.29 -13.95
N ARG A 6 13.85 22.65 -15.05
CA ARG A 6 14.00 21.18 -15.12
C ARG A 6 15.09 20.65 -14.16
N ILE A 7 16.09 21.47 -13.85
CA ILE A 7 17.24 21.09 -13.00
C ILE A 7 16.88 21.12 -11.50
N LEU A 8 15.86 21.90 -11.11
CA LEU A 8 15.41 22.03 -9.72
C LEU A 8 14.45 20.92 -9.26
N ASP A 9 13.83 20.19 -10.20
CA ASP A 9 12.78 19.21 -9.88
C ASP A 9 13.30 17.79 -9.61
N ALA A 10 14.44 17.40 -10.21
CA ALA A 10 15.03 16.07 -10.02
C ALA A 10 15.47 15.80 -8.55
N PRO A 11 16.10 16.75 -7.83
CA PRO A 11 16.42 16.58 -6.42
C PRO A 11 15.18 16.39 -5.54
N LEU A 12 14.07 17.08 -5.85
CA LEU A 12 12.81 16.96 -5.13
C LEU A 12 12.16 15.59 -5.37
N LEU A 13 12.13 15.12 -6.62
CA LEU A 13 11.63 13.77 -6.92
C LEU A 13 12.48 12.69 -6.24
N GLY A 14 13.81 12.86 -6.21
CA GLY A 14 14.71 11.97 -5.47
C GLY A 14 14.42 11.96 -3.97
N LEU A 15 14.20 13.12 -3.36
CA LEU A 15 13.80 13.24 -1.96
C LEU A 15 12.47 12.53 -1.68
N LEU A 16 11.46 12.77 -2.51
CA LEU A 16 10.16 12.10 -2.39
C LEU A 16 10.31 10.58 -2.51
N ALA A 17 11.10 10.10 -3.48
CA ALA A 17 11.37 8.67 -3.65
C ALA A 17 11.94 8.05 -2.37
N MET A 18 12.91 8.71 -1.73
CA MET A 18 13.52 8.25 -0.48
C MET A 18 12.55 8.27 0.69
N LEU A 19 11.70 9.29 0.80
CA LEU A 19 10.68 9.38 1.85
C LEU A 19 9.61 8.29 1.70
N TYR A 20 9.13 8.04 0.49
CA TYR A 20 8.17 6.97 0.24
C TYR A 20 8.81 5.57 0.39
N PHE A 21 10.09 5.43 0.04
CA PHE A 21 10.86 4.23 0.37
C PHE A 21 10.91 3.97 1.88
N ALA A 22 11.18 5.00 2.70
CA ALA A 22 11.16 4.87 4.17
C ALA A 22 9.82 4.36 4.70
N GLN A 23 8.71 4.86 4.15
CA GLN A 23 7.35 4.44 4.53
C GLN A 23 7.04 3.00 4.08
N GLY A 24 7.62 2.57 2.97
CA GLY A 24 7.47 1.21 2.46
C GLY A 24 8.11 0.15 3.35
N LEU A 25 9.21 0.46 4.05
CA LEU A 25 9.91 -0.49 4.94
C LEU A 25 8.99 -1.11 6.02
N PRO A 26 8.33 -0.33 6.91
CA PRO A 26 7.42 -0.89 7.91
C PRO A 26 6.20 -1.56 7.28
N SER A 27 5.71 -1.08 6.14
CA SER A 27 4.60 -1.69 5.42
C SER A 27 4.95 -3.09 4.87
N GLY A 28 6.16 -3.23 4.31
CA GLY A 28 6.70 -4.51 3.86
C GLY A 28 6.81 -5.53 4.98
N LEU A 29 7.27 -5.09 6.15
CA LEU A 29 7.33 -5.93 7.35
C LEU A 29 5.94 -6.48 7.67
N LEU A 30 4.95 -5.62 7.84
CA LEU A 30 3.61 -6.03 8.27
C LEU A 30 2.86 -6.87 7.22
N GLY A 31 2.97 -6.46 5.95
CA GLY A 31 2.19 -7.05 4.88
C GLY A 31 2.77 -8.35 4.33
N LYS A 32 4.11 -8.52 4.37
CA LYS A 32 4.81 -9.60 3.68
C LYS A 32 5.68 -10.46 4.60
N ALA A 33 6.50 -9.86 5.48
CA ALA A 33 7.43 -10.64 6.31
C ALA A 33 6.82 -11.15 7.62
N LEU A 34 5.98 -10.34 8.28
CA LEU A 34 5.41 -10.62 9.59
C LEU A 34 4.53 -11.89 9.60
N PRO A 35 3.61 -12.12 8.62
CA PRO A 35 2.77 -13.32 8.63
C PRO A 35 3.56 -14.64 8.66
N PRO A 36 4.53 -14.91 7.77
CA PRO A 36 5.33 -16.14 7.86
C PRO A 36 6.25 -16.16 9.09
N LEU A 37 6.79 -15.03 9.55
CA LEU A 37 7.60 -14.99 10.78
C LEU A 37 6.78 -15.39 12.02
N LEU A 38 5.57 -14.85 12.17
CA LEU A 38 4.66 -15.22 13.26
C LEU A 38 4.25 -16.69 13.14
N ARG A 39 3.95 -17.15 11.92
CA ARG A 39 3.57 -18.54 11.68
C ARG A 39 4.70 -19.51 12.06
N GLN A 40 5.95 -19.17 11.77
CA GLN A 40 7.13 -19.97 12.16
C GLN A 40 7.27 -20.08 13.68
N GLN A 41 6.89 -19.04 14.42
CA GLN A 41 6.85 -19.05 15.88
C GLN A 41 5.60 -19.76 16.46
N GLY A 42 4.82 -20.45 15.62
CA GLY A 42 3.65 -21.22 16.03
C GLY A 42 2.38 -20.39 16.25
N ILE A 43 2.37 -19.10 15.90
CA ILE A 43 1.18 -18.25 16.04
C ILE A 43 0.09 -18.71 15.07
N SER A 44 -1.16 -18.69 15.56
CA SER A 44 -2.34 -19.13 14.80
C SER A 44 -2.66 -18.19 13.63
N LEU A 45 -3.28 -18.75 12.59
CA LEU A 45 -3.71 -17.97 11.41
C LEU A 45 -4.73 -16.89 11.77
N SER A 46 -5.60 -17.11 12.75
CA SER A 46 -6.51 -16.07 13.28
C SER A 46 -5.75 -14.87 13.83
N THR A 47 -4.74 -15.11 14.66
CA THR A 47 -3.92 -14.07 15.29
C THR A 47 -3.12 -13.32 14.23
N ILE A 48 -2.60 -14.03 13.23
CA ILE A 48 -1.98 -13.40 12.05
C ILE A 48 -2.99 -12.52 11.31
N GLY A 49 -4.23 -12.96 11.12
CA GLY A 49 -5.31 -12.13 10.59
C GLY A 49 -5.53 -10.84 11.40
N PHE A 50 -5.56 -10.93 12.72
CA PHE A 50 -5.73 -9.75 13.60
C PHE A 50 -4.61 -8.72 13.47
N THR A 51 -3.42 -9.09 13.01
CA THR A 51 -2.35 -8.11 12.72
C THR A 51 -2.75 -7.09 11.64
N ALA A 52 -3.80 -7.38 10.85
CA ALA A 52 -4.42 -6.42 9.93
C ALA A 52 -4.84 -5.10 10.62
N LEU A 53 -5.25 -5.17 11.89
CA LEU A 53 -5.65 -4.00 12.68
C LEU A 53 -4.49 -3.04 12.94
N LEU A 54 -3.24 -3.50 12.81
CA LEU A 54 -2.07 -2.63 12.95
C LEU A 54 -2.06 -1.53 11.87
N ALA A 55 -2.74 -1.76 10.73
CA ALA A 55 -2.87 -0.80 9.65
C ALA A 55 -4.00 0.24 9.85
N LEU A 56 -4.75 0.20 10.95
CA LEU A 56 -5.81 1.19 11.25
C LEU A 56 -5.37 2.66 11.12
N PRO A 57 -4.14 3.07 11.52
CA PRO A 57 -3.73 4.45 11.39
C PRO A 57 -3.81 4.99 9.95
N TRP A 58 -3.59 4.14 8.95
CA TRP A 58 -3.69 4.54 7.54
C TRP A 58 -5.11 4.92 7.13
N THR A 59 -6.14 4.34 7.76
CA THR A 59 -7.55 4.67 7.52
C THR A 59 -7.99 5.94 8.25
N MET A 60 -7.35 6.23 9.38
CA MET A 60 -7.74 7.31 10.29
C MET A 60 -6.89 8.57 10.13
N LYS A 61 -5.85 8.54 9.28
CA LYS A 61 -4.87 9.62 9.13
C LYS A 61 -5.48 11.00 8.83
N PHE A 62 -6.66 11.03 8.21
CA PHE A 62 -7.42 12.27 7.95
C PHE A 62 -7.82 13.00 9.24
N LEU A 63 -7.97 12.29 10.37
CA LEU A 63 -8.36 12.87 11.65
C LEU A 63 -7.30 13.82 12.20
N TRP A 64 -6.01 13.50 12.03
CA TRP A 64 -4.91 14.32 12.54
C TRP A 64 -4.16 15.11 11.47
N ALA A 65 -4.39 14.85 10.18
CA ALA A 65 -3.74 15.58 9.09
C ALA A 65 -3.81 17.12 9.20
N PRO A 66 -4.97 17.75 9.52
CA PRO A 66 -5.07 19.21 9.60
C PRO A 66 -4.25 19.85 10.72
N PHE A 67 -3.83 19.04 11.70
CA PHE A 67 -3.07 19.51 12.85
C PHE A 67 -1.57 19.59 12.54
N LEU A 68 -1.05 18.71 11.68
CA LEU A 68 0.37 18.68 11.34
C LEU A 68 0.85 20.00 10.75
N ASP A 69 0.05 20.61 9.87
CA ASP A 69 0.37 21.89 9.24
C ASP A 69 0.40 23.07 10.23
N ARG A 70 -0.14 22.92 11.45
CA ARG A 70 -0.22 24.00 12.45
C ARG A 70 0.95 24.02 13.42
N PHE A 71 1.52 22.87 13.73
CA PHE A 71 2.47 22.76 14.84
C PHE A 71 3.91 23.02 14.41
N TRP A 72 4.41 22.32 13.39
CA TRP A 72 5.81 22.39 12.97
C TRP A 72 5.95 22.50 11.45
N THR A 73 7.13 22.96 11.04
CA THR A 73 7.62 22.90 9.65
C THR A 73 7.68 21.46 9.15
N ARG A 74 7.47 21.24 7.84
CA ARG A 74 7.45 19.87 7.28
C ARG A 74 8.80 19.19 7.45
N ARG A 75 9.90 19.95 7.32
CA ARG A 75 11.28 19.52 7.59
C ARG A 75 11.40 18.96 9.00
N ARG A 76 10.88 19.69 10.00
CA ARG A 76 10.97 19.26 11.40
C ARG A 76 10.13 18.01 11.64
N TRP A 77 8.91 17.94 11.10
CA TRP A 77 8.10 16.73 11.12
C TRP A 77 8.82 15.53 10.49
N LEU A 78 9.33 15.68 9.27
CA LEU A 78 9.99 14.60 8.55
C LEU A 78 11.26 14.12 9.26
N LEU A 79 12.08 15.01 9.81
CA LEU A 79 13.26 14.63 10.60
C LEU A 79 12.86 13.89 11.88
N THR A 80 11.91 14.43 12.64
CA THR A 80 11.47 13.82 13.90
C THR A 80 10.79 12.47 13.67
N LEU A 81 9.92 12.35 12.67
CA LEU A 81 9.21 11.09 12.38
C LEU A 81 10.14 10.00 11.86
N ASN A 82 11.10 10.33 10.98
CA ASN A 82 12.13 9.38 10.56
C ASN A 82 13.01 8.94 11.74
N LEU A 83 13.38 9.86 12.65
CA LEU A 83 14.15 9.52 13.84
C LEU A 83 13.35 8.62 14.80
N ILE A 84 12.07 8.92 15.02
CA ILE A 84 11.18 8.06 15.80
C ILE A 84 11.10 6.67 15.14
N MET A 85 10.88 6.61 13.83
CA MET A 85 10.85 5.34 13.09
C MET A 85 12.16 4.55 13.28
N PHE A 86 13.31 5.22 13.15
CA PHE A 86 14.62 4.60 13.40
C PHE A 86 14.71 4.02 14.82
N ILE A 87 14.33 4.78 15.85
CA ILE A 87 14.35 4.33 17.25
C ILE A 87 13.41 3.12 17.44
N LEU A 88 12.20 3.14 16.89
CA LEU A 88 11.26 2.03 16.97
C LEU A 88 11.81 0.77 16.27
N MET A 89 12.47 0.94 15.12
CA MET A 89 13.09 -0.16 14.39
C MET A 89 14.28 -0.75 15.16
N ILE A 90 15.15 0.08 15.74
CA ILE A 90 16.27 -0.36 16.60
C ILE A 90 15.75 -1.06 17.85
N LEU A 91 14.69 -0.53 18.47
CA LEU A 91 14.04 -1.18 19.61
C LEU A 91 13.55 -2.58 19.23
N LEU A 92 12.88 -2.73 18.08
CA LEU A 92 12.43 -4.03 17.60
C LEU A 92 13.61 -4.96 17.23
N ALA A 93 14.73 -4.41 16.78
CA ALA A 93 15.97 -5.15 16.51
C ALA A 93 16.76 -5.55 17.77
N SER A 94 16.44 -4.98 18.95
CA SER A 94 17.21 -5.18 20.18
C SER A 94 17.22 -6.62 20.71
N ARG A 95 16.31 -7.46 20.23
CA ARG A 95 16.16 -8.87 20.61
C ARG A 95 15.80 -9.68 19.37
N ASP A 96 16.09 -10.97 19.41
CA ASP A 96 15.58 -11.88 18.40
C ASP A 96 14.05 -11.89 18.35
N PHE A 97 13.51 -12.22 17.18
CA PHE A 97 12.07 -12.23 16.94
C PHE A 97 11.32 -13.24 17.83
N GLY A 98 11.92 -14.40 18.10
CA GLY A 98 11.31 -15.45 18.94
C GLY A 98 10.94 -14.95 20.35
N PRO A 99 11.87 -14.33 21.10
CA PRO A 99 11.56 -13.69 22.38
C PRO A 99 10.48 -12.60 22.32
N TRP A 100 10.43 -11.80 21.26
CA TRP A 100 9.34 -10.85 21.05
C TRP A 100 7.98 -11.53 21.00
N VAL A 101 7.90 -12.69 20.34
CA VAL A 101 6.65 -13.43 20.20
C VAL A 101 6.32 -14.23 21.46
N SER A 102 7.28 -14.90 22.09
CA SER A 102 7.01 -15.79 23.23
C SER A 102 6.85 -15.07 24.57
N GLN A 103 7.50 -13.92 24.78
CA GLN A 103 7.53 -13.23 26.08
C GLN A 103 6.86 -11.86 26.05
N LEU A 104 6.86 -11.18 24.90
CA LEU A 104 6.51 -9.77 24.77
C LEU A 104 5.49 -9.49 23.66
N PHE A 105 4.62 -10.46 23.35
CA PHE A 105 3.71 -10.35 22.20
C PHE A 105 2.84 -9.08 22.21
N PRO A 106 2.22 -8.65 23.33
CA PRO A 106 1.46 -7.40 23.35
C PRO A 106 2.34 -6.17 23.07
N PHE A 107 3.57 -6.15 23.60
CA PHE A 107 4.53 -5.07 23.34
C PHE A 107 4.99 -5.04 21.89
N LEU A 108 5.18 -6.21 21.26
CA LEU A 108 5.43 -6.31 19.82
C LEU A 108 4.29 -5.67 19.03
N MET A 109 3.03 -5.99 19.36
CA MET A 109 1.87 -5.39 18.68
C MET A 109 1.79 -3.87 18.87
N ILE A 110 2.04 -3.37 20.09
CA ILE A 110 2.10 -1.93 20.37
C ILE A 110 3.21 -1.26 19.55
N LEU A 111 4.40 -1.85 19.52
CA LEU A 111 5.55 -1.31 18.79
C LEU A 111 5.25 -1.22 17.28
N LEU A 112 4.70 -2.28 16.71
CA LEU A 112 4.28 -2.30 15.31
C LEU A 112 3.14 -1.30 15.03
N PHE A 113 2.21 -1.11 15.96
CA PHE A 113 1.16 -0.10 15.84
C PHE A 113 1.72 1.33 15.85
N LEU A 114 2.66 1.63 16.76
CA LEU A 114 3.36 2.91 16.83
C LEU A 114 4.17 3.20 15.55
N MET A 115 4.77 2.17 14.96
CA MET A 115 5.41 2.29 13.65
C MET A 115 4.40 2.68 12.56
N ASN A 116 3.20 2.09 12.53
CA ASN A 116 2.15 2.50 11.58
C ASN A 116 1.66 3.92 11.81
N ILE A 117 1.47 4.36 13.06
CA ILE A 117 1.11 5.74 13.37
C ILE A 117 2.19 6.69 12.83
N THR A 118 3.47 6.36 13.07
CA THR A 118 4.60 7.17 12.63
C THR A 118 4.66 7.23 11.10
N ALA A 119 4.50 6.10 10.41
CA ALA A 119 4.50 6.02 8.95
C ALA A 119 3.31 6.77 8.33
N ALA A 120 2.09 6.61 8.87
CA ALA A 120 0.91 7.32 8.39
C ALA A 120 1.04 8.84 8.60
N THR A 121 1.68 9.27 9.68
CA THR A 121 1.95 10.69 9.96
C THR A 121 3.03 11.24 9.04
N GLN A 122 4.06 10.45 8.75
CA GLN A 122 5.12 10.78 7.80
C GLN A 122 4.57 10.92 6.37
N ASP A 123 3.64 10.06 5.99
CA ASP A 123 2.94 10.09 4.71
C ASP A 123 2.18 11.41 4.51
N ILE A 124 1.42 11.87 5.52
CA ILE A 124 0.76 13.20 5.48
C ILE A 124 1.79 14.32 5.25
N ALA A 125 2.92 14.31 5.97
CA ALA A 125 3.95 15.34 5.84
C ALA A 125 4.64 15.30 4.46
N THR A 126 4.85 14.09 3.93
CA THR A 126 5.47 13.85 2.62
C THR A 126 4.54 14.26 1.48
N ASP A 127 3.26 13.89 1.55
CA ASP A 127 2.24 14.27 0.58
C ASP A 127 2.04 15.79 0.59
N GLY A 128 2.02 16.43 1.76
CA GLY A 128 1.99 17.88 1.90
C GLY A 128 3.21 18.56 1.25
N LEU A 129 4.40 17.96 1.37
CA LEU A 129 5.61 18.44 0.70
C LEU A 129 5.50 18.28 -0.82
N ALA A 130 5.04 17.12 -1.31
CA ALA A 130 4.86 16.84 -2.73
C ALA A 130 3.87 17.83 -3.37
N VAL A 131 2.70 18.03 -2.77
CA VAL A 131 1.66 18.93 -3.28
C VAL A 131 2.10 20.39 -3.29
N SER A 132 2.87 20.82 -2.27
CA SER A 132 3.31 22.21 -2.14
C SER A 132 4.51 22.57 -3.01
N ARG A 133 5.37 21.61 -3.35
CA ARG A 133 6.60 21.87 -4.11
C ARG A 133 6.54 21.43 -5.57
N LEU A 134 5.73 20.44 -5.92
CA LEU A 134 5.61 19.98 -7.31
C LEU A 134 4.72 20.92 -8.12
N ALA A 135 5.26 21.37 -9.25
CA ALA A 135 4.48 22.07 -10.27
C ALA A 135 3.30 21.18 -10.74
N PRO A 136 2.13 21.77 -11.12
CA PRO A 136 0.94 20.99 -11.48
C PRO A 136 1.18 19.89 -12.54
N HIS A 137 2.02 20.17 -13.54
CA HIS A 137 2.37 19.21 -14.61
C HIS A 137 3.29 18.06 -14.14
N MET A 138 3.96 18.21 -13.00
CA MET A 138 4.88 17.21 -12.43
C MET A 138 4.21 16.31 -11.39
N ARG A 139 2.97 16.62 -10.97
CA ARG A 139 2.25 15.84 -9.94
C ARG A 139 2.03 14.38 -10.34
N GLY A 140 1.80 14.11 -11.63
CA GLY A 140 1.71 12.76 -12.16
C GLY A 140 3.00 11.95 -11.95
N LEU A 141 4.16 12.56 -12.26
CA LEU A 141 5.46 11.95 -12.00
C LEU A 141 5.72 11.78 -10.49
N GLY A 142 5.30 12.74 -9.67
CA GLY A 142 5.35 12.65 -8.21
C GLY A 142 4.60 11.42 -7.67
N ASN A 143 3.37 11.18 -8.15
CA ASN A 143 2.58 10.00 -7.77
C ASN A 143 3.24 8.68 -8.24
N SER A 144 3.85 8.66 -9.43
CA SER A 144 4.60 7.48 -9.88
C SER A 144 5.80 7.19 -8.97
N VAL A 145 6.54 8.23 -8.61
CA VAL A 145 7.65 8.14 -7.65
C VAL A 145 7.18 7.65 -6.29
N GLN A 146 6.01 8.10 -5.82
CA GLN A 146 5.39 7.63 -4.59
C GLN A 146 5.14 6.13 -4.61
N VAL A 147 4.42 5.63 -5.62
CA VAL A 147 4.06 4.21 -5.71
C VAL A 147 5.30 3.34 -5.82
N ILE A 148 6.27 3.73 -6.67
CA ILE A 148 7.50 2.97 -6.88
C ILE A 148 8.35 2.97 -5.60
N GLY A 149 8.59 4.14 -5.01
CA GLY A 149 9.36 4.28 -3.78
C GLY A 149 8.77 3.41 -2.66
N TYR A 150 7.45 3.51 -2.46
CA TYR A 150 6.73 2.71 -1.47
C TYR A 150 6.85 1.20 -1.74
N LYS A 151 6.62 0.73 -2.97
CA LYS A 151 6.77 -0.69 -3.32
C LYS A 151 8.20 -1.19 -3.14
N VAL A 152 9.21 -0.41 -3.51
CA VAL A 152 10.62 -0.77 -3.30
C VAL A 152 10.92 -0.87 -1.80
N GLY A 153 10.40 0.04 -0.98
CA GLY A 153 10.50 -0.08 0.48
C GLY A 153 9.83 -1.35 1.00
N MET A 154 8.64 -1.71 0.49
CA MET A 154 7.96 -2.95 0.88
C MET A 154 8.75 -4.21 0.53
N ILE A 155 9.53 -4.18 -0.56
CA ILE A 155 10.42 -5.29 -0.93
C ILE A 155 11.52 -5.46 0.12
N PHE A 156 12.14 -4.36 0.50
CA PHE A 156 13.24 -4.34 1.47
C PHE A 156 12.76 -4.77 2.86
N GLY A 157 11.64 -4.22 3.34
CA GLY A 157 11.04 -4.60 4.62
C GLY A 157 10.29 -5.94 4.62
N GLY A 158 10.01 -6.50 3.44
CA GLY A 158 9.26 -7.73 3.24
C GLY A 158 10.13 -8.92 2.88
N GLY A 159 10.11 -9.34 1.62
CA GLY A 159 10.78 -10.57 1.21
C GLY A 159 12.31 -10.52 1.26
N LEU A 160 12.94 -9.37 1.01
CA LEU A 160 14.39 -9.23 1.22
C LEU A 160 14.74 -9.39 2.71
N LEU A 161 13.94 -8.80 3.61
CA LEU A 161 14.11 -8.98 5.04
C LEU A 161 14.01 -10.47 5.42
N LEU A 162 13.01 -11.21 4.93
CA LEU A 162 12.90 -12.66 5.20
C LEU A 162 14.14 -13.44 4.78
N TRP A 163 14.67 -13.14 3.59
CA TRP A 163 15.88 -13.76 3.08
C TRP A 163 17.12 -13.43 3.93
N LEU A 164 17.26 -12.17 4.36
CA LEU A 164 18.34 -11.75 5.26
C LEU A 164 18.22 -12.42 6.63
N VAL A 165 17.02 -12.43 7.22
CA VAL A 165 16.75 -13.05 8.53
C VAL A 165 17.13 -14.53 8.54
N ALA A 166 16.85 -15.25 7.46
CA ALA A 166 17.19 -16.65 7.33
C ALA A 166 18.72 -16.91 7.27
N ARG A 167 19.52 -15.93 6.83
CA ARG A 167 20.98 -16.07 6.66
C ARG A 167 21.80 -15.46 7.80
N PHE A 168 21.34 -14.33 8.31
CA PHE A 168 22.09 -13.46 9.21
C PHE A 168 21.41 -13.27 10.57
N GLY A 169 20.24 -13.88 10.77
CA GLY A 169 19.43 -13.71 11.97
C GLY A 169 18.63 -12.40 11.98
N TRP A 170 17.68 -12.31 12.92
CA TRP A 170 16.75 -11.18 13.01
C TRP A 170 17.46 -9.87 13.35
N GLN A 171 18.26 -9.87 14.42
CA GLN A 171 18.84 -8.65 14.95
C GLN A 171 19.71 -7.93 13.93
N LEU A 172 20.64 -8.65 13.27
CA LEU A 172 21.54 -8.04 12.27
C LEU A 172 20.76 -7.54 11.05
N SER A 173 19.85 -8.36 10.53
CA SER A 173 19.05 -8.03 9.34
C SER A 173 18.16 -6.82 9.55
N TYR A 174 17.45 -6.77 10.68
CA TYR A 174 16.52 -5.70 10.98
C TYR A 174 17.25 -4.42 11.44
N THR A 175 18.39 -4.55 12.13
CA THR A 175 19.29 -3.41 12.41
C THR A 175 19.79 -2.80 11.12
N ALA A 176 20.32 -3.60 10.18
CA ALA A 176 20.78 -3.11 8.88
C ALA A 176 19.67 -2.36 8.13
N LEU A 177 18.43 -2.88 8.17
CA LEU A 177 17.27 -2.21 7.60
C LEU A 177 16.96 -0.88 8.30
N ALA A 178 17.05 -0.80 9.62
CA ALA A 178 16.87 0.44 10.38
C ALA A 178 17.89 1.51 9.95
N PHE A 179 19.15 1.13 9.78
CA PHE A 179 20.21 2.05 9.33
C PHE A 179 19.99 2.62 7.93
N LEU A 180 19.14 2.01 7.08
CA LEU A 180 18.73 2.60 5.80
C LEU A 180 17.91 3.89 5.96
N ILE A 181 17.36 4.18 7.14
CA ILE A 181 16.68 5.46 7.42
C ILE A 181 17.68 6.62 7.51
N ILE A 182 18.93 6.40 7.91
CA ILE A 182 19.94 7.45 8.07
C ILE A 182 20.24 8.18 6.75
N PRO A 183 20.53 7.52 5.61
CA PRO A 183 20.75 8.23 4.36
C PRO A 183 19.51 9.01 3.90
N ILE A 184 18.31 8.64 4.33
CA ILE A 184 17.06 9.36 4.03
C ILE A 184 16.96 10.66 4.86
N LEU A 185 17.53 10.68 6.07
CA LEU A 185 17.59 11.89 6.91
C LEU A 185 18.49 12.98 6.30
N LEU A 186 19.55 12.61 5.57
CA LEU A 186 20.49 13.57 4.98
C LEU A 186 19.83 14.59 4.04
N PRO A 187 19.10 14.19 2.97
CA PRO A 187 18.47 15.16 2.07
C PRO A 187 17.36 15.96 2.76
N VAL A 188 16.64 15.38 3.73
CA VAL A 188 15.67 16.12 4.57
C VAL A 188 16.37 17.16 5.44
N TRP A 189 17.56 16.84 5.96
CA TRP A 189 18.36 17.78 6.76
C TRP A 189 18.79 18.98 5.94
N PHE A 190 19.23 18.79 4.69
CA PHE A 190 19.62 19.88 3.79
C PHE A 190 18.43 20.59 3.13
N MET A 191 17.21 20.07 3.26
CA MET A 191 16.01 20.72 2.76
C MET A 191 15.83 22.07 3.44
N ARG A 192 15.84 23.15 2.65
CA ARG A 192 15.47 24.49 3.11
C ARG A 192 13.98 24.71 2.88
N GLU A 193 13.28 25.13 3.94
CA GLU A 193 11.92 25.63 3.83
C GLU A 193 11.93 27.16 3.75
N PRO A 194 11.41 27.76 2.67
CA PRO A 194 11.18 29.20 2.63
C PRO A 194 10.23 29.58 3.76
N GLU A 195 10.65 30.48 4.65
CA GLU A 195 9.84 31.00 5.76
C GLU A 195 8.50 31.60 5.29
N THR A 196 8.40 31.98 4.01
CA THR A 196 7.20 32.54 3.39
C THR A 196 6.02 31.57 3.30
N LEU A 197 6.25 30.25 3.34
CA LEU A 197 5.16 29.25 3.37
C LEU A 197 4.53 29.06 4.76
N VAL A 198 5.21 29.52 5.83
CA VAL A 198 4.71 29.48 7.21
C VAL A 198 3.77 30.65 7.51
N ARG A 199 3.87 31.74 6.73
CA ARG A 199 3.11 33.00 6.90
C ARG A 199 2.14 33.34 5.77
N SER A 200 2.05 32.52 4.72
CA SER A 200 1.02 32.73 3.71
C SER A 200 -0.32 32.36 4.33
N GLU A 201 -1.13 33.37 4.66
CA GLU A 201 -2.55 33.19 4.94
C GLU A 201 -3.18 32.22 3.93
N PRO A 202 -4.13 31.37 4.36
CA PRO A 202 -4.64 30.31 3.52
C PRO A 202 -5.39 30.92 2.33
N ASN A 203 -4.72 30.98 1.19
CA ASN A 203 -5.38 31.09 -0.12
C ASN A 203 -5.98 29.72 -0.54
N HIS A 204 -6.12 28.80 0.41
CA HIS A 204 -6.97 27.63 0.33
C HIS A 204 -8.38 28.06 0.73
N ALA A 205 -9.40 27.59 0.00
CA ALA A 205 -10.79 27.81 0.36
C ALA A 205 -10.98 27.62 1.88
N PRO A 206 -11.67 28.56 2.57
CA PRO A 206 -11.73 28.56 4.02
C PRO A 206 -12.20 27.19 4.51
N TRP A 207 -11.48 26.61 5.48
CA TRP A 207 -11.89 25.36 6.11
C TRP A 207 -13.25 25.58 6.77
N GLN A 208 -14.32 25.13 6.11
CA GLN A 208 -15.72 25.26 6.57
C GLN A 208 -16.06 24.27 7.70
N GLY A 209 -15.06 23.85 8.47
CA GLY A 209 -15.20 22.83 9.51
C GLY A 209 -15.64 21.47 8.97
N TRP A 210 -16.09 20.61 9.88
CA TRP A 210 -16.64 19.29 9.56
C TRP A 210 -17.88 19.37 8.66
N GLN A 211 -18.65 20.45 8.74
CA GLN A 211 -19.87 20.63 7.95
C GLN A 211 -19.58 20.79 6.46
N GLY A 212 -18.56 21.58 6.07
CA GLY A 212 -18.14 21.67 4.67
C GLY A 212 -17.58 20.35 4.14
N TYR A 213 -16.88 19.58 4.98
CA TYR A 213 -16.37 18.26 4.61
C TYR A 213 -17.50 17.25 4.35
N ILE A 214 -18.51 17.25 5.23
CA ILE A 214 -19.74 16.44 5.06
C ILE A 214 -20.51 16.87 3.82
N GLY A 215 -20.58 18.18 3.53
CA GLY A 215 -21.17 18.72 2.31
C GLY A 215 -20.47 18.20 1.06
N LEU A 216 -19.14 18.28 1.00
CA LEU A 216 -18.35 17.77 -0.12
C LEU A 216 -18.53 16.25 -0.32
N PHE A 217 -18.64 15.49 0.76
CA PHE A 217 -18.93 14.05 0.67
C PHE A 217 -20.34 13.79 0.15
N LYS A 218 -21.34 14.49 0.69
CA LYS A 218 -22.73 14.36 0.21
C LYS A 218 -22.82 14.68 -1.28
N ASP A 219 -22.11 15.72 -1.73
CA ASP A 219 -22.05 16.12 -3.14
C ASP A 219 -21.30 15.11 -4.02
N PHE A 220 -20.30 14.42 -3.47
CA PHE A 220 -19.62 13.34 -4.19
C PHE A 220 -20.53 12.11 -4.32
N LEU A 221 -21.19 11.74 -3.23
CA LEU A 221 -22.08 10.57 -3.12
C LEU A 221 -23.39 10.73 -3.90
N SER A 222 -23.87 11.97 -4.07
CA SER A 222 -25.10 12.27 -4.80
C SER A 222 -24.97 12.13 -6.31
N ARG A 223 -23.75 11.95 -6.83
CA ARG A 223 -23.51 11.77 -8.26
C ARG A 223 -24.16 10.48 -8.76
N GLU A 224 -24.70 10.56 -9.97
CA GLU A 224 -25.33 9.42 -10.60
C GLU A 224 -24.37 8.22 -10.66
N ARG A 225 -24.86 7.04 -10.29
CA ARG A 225 -24.12 5.76 -10.32
C ARG A 225 -22.90 5.70 -9.39
N MET A 226 -22.70 6.69 -8.52
CA MET A 226 -21.61 6.67 -7.53
C MET A 226 -21.69 5.46 -6.59
N GLY A 227 -22.89 4.95 -6.30
CA GLY A 227 -23.05 3.70 -5.54
C GLY A 227 -22.32 2.51 -6.18
N TRP A 228 -22.42 2.32 -7.50
CA TRP A 228 -21.71 1.26 -8.22
C TRP A 228 -20.20 1.51 -8.28
N TRP A 229 -19.79 2.77 -8.38
CA TRP A 229 -18.38 3.14 -8.32
C TRP A 229 -17.77 2.82 -6.95
N LEU A 230 -18.41 3.24 -5.87
CA LEU A 230 -17.94 2.93 -4.51
C LEU A 230 -17.95 1.43 -4.25
N LEU A 231 -18.95 0.71 -4.74
CA LEU A 231 -18.98 -0.75 -4.64
C LEU A 231 -17.80 -1.37 -5.41
N THR A 232 -17.45 -0.83 -6.57
CA THR A 232 -16.23 -1.21 -7.32
C THR A 232 -14.99 -0.95 -6.46
N VAL A 233 -14.81 0.26 -5.95
CA VAL A 233 -13.66 0.66 -5.12
C VAL A 233 -13.54 -0.22 -3.86
N ALA A 234 -14.64 -0.56 -3.22
CA ALA A 234 -14.68 -1.43 -2.04
C ALA A 234 -14.30 -2.87 -2.38
N THR A 235 -14.89 -3.44 -3.43
CA THR A 235 -14.84 -4.89 -3.68
C THR A 235 -13.64 -5.31 -4.53
N PHE A 236 -13.12 -4.43 -5.40
CA PHE A 236 -12.11 -4.79 -6.40
C PHE A 236 -10.81 -5.34 -5.80
N LYS A 237 -10.44 -4.86 -4.60
CA LYS A 237 -9.26 -5.33 -3.85
C LYS A 237 -9.61 -6.17 -2.61
N ALA A 238 -10.89 -6.46 -2.38
CA ALA A 238 -11.32 -7.19 -1.19
C ALA A 238 -10.87 -8.67 -1.25
N GLY A 239 -11.06 -9.35 -2.38
CA GLY A 239 -10.63 -10.75 -2.55
C GLY A 239 -9.10 -10.92 -2.42
N ASP A 240 -8.37 -9.95 -2.97
CA ASP A 240 -6.91 -9.85 -2.83
C ASP A 240 -6.46 -9.67 -1.39
N SER A 241 -7.06 -8.70 -0.69
CA SER A 241 -6.72 -8.43 0.71
C SER A 241 -7.08 -9.61 1.62
N LEU A 242 -8.15 -10.33 1.30
CA LEU A 242 -8.59 -11.53 2.01
C LEU A 242 -7.56 -12.67 1.94
N ALA A 243 -6.98 -12.93 0.75
CA ALA A 243 -6.13 -14.10 0.51
C ALA A 243 -4.63 -13.82 0.59
N SER A 244 -4.16 -12.64 0.14
CA SER A 244 -2.73 -12.35 -0.07
C SER A 244 -1.87 -12.49 1.19
N ARG A 245 -2.38 -12.12 2.37
CA ARG A 245 -1.65 -12.27 3.65
C ARG A 245 -1.45 -13.73 4.06
N MET A 246 -2.25 -14.64 3.55
CA MET A 246 -2.17 -16.08 3.84
C MET A 246 -1.20 -16.81 2.91
N ILE A 247 -0.68 -16.16 1.86
CA ILE A 247 0.33 -16.75 0.97
C ILE A 247 1.59 -17.12 1.75
N GLY A 248 2.15 -16.21 2.55
CA GLY A 248 3.35 -16.50 3.36
C GLY A 248 3.17 -17.70 4.30
N PRO A 249 2.13 -17.71 5.15
CA PRO A 249 1.78 -18.87 5.99
C PRO A 249 1.52 -20.16 5.21
N LEU A 250 0.83 -20.11 4.06
CA LEU A 250 0.63 -21.28 3.19
C LEU A 250 1.97 -21.89 2.79
N LEU A 251 2.88 -21.08 2.27
CA LEU A 251 4.18 -21.55 1.80
C LEU A 251 5.00 -22.15 2.94
N LEU A 252 4.98 -21.51 4.10
CA LEU A 252 5.67 -22.03 5.28
C LEU A 252 5.08 -23.37 5.74
N ASP A 253 3.76 -23.49 5.77
CA ASP A 253 3.07 -24.73 6.16
C ASP A 253 3.27 -25.86 5.12
N HIS A 254 3.59 -25.53 3.87
CA HIS A 254 4.04 -26.49 2.84
C HIS A 254 5.53 -26.85 2.95
N GLY A 255 6.23 -26.35 3.98
CA GLY A 255 7.62 -26.71 4.28
C GLY A 255 8.67 -25.83 3.61
N LEU A 256 8.30 -24.73 2.95
CA LEU A 256 9.30 -23.78 2.44
C LEU A 256 10.03 -23.09 3.59
N SER A 257 11.33 -22.86 3.42
CA SER A 257 12.08 -22.04 4.36
C SER A 257 11.72 -20.56 4.22
N LEU A 258 11.96 -19.76 5.27
CA LEU A 258 11.81 -18.30 5.17
C LEU A 258 12.69 -17.69 4.08
N SER A 259 13.85 -18.28 3.80
CA SER A 259 14.72 -17.86 2.70
C SER A 259 14.04 -18.04 1.35
N ASP A 260 13.40 -19.19 1.13
CA ASP A 260 12.69 -19.48 -0.13
C ASP A 260 11.49 -18.58 -0.32
N ILE A 261 10.70 -18.38 0.75
CA ILE A 261 9.58 -17.44 0.76
C ILE A 261 10.07 -16.02 0.46
N GLY A 262 11.20 -15.61 1.06
CA GLY A 262 11.82 -14.31 0.84
C GLY A 262 12.28 -14.10 -0.60
N LEU A 263 12.92 -15.09 -1.23
CA LEU A 263 13.32 -15.02 -2.63
C LEU A 263 12.11 -14.99 -3.57
N LEU A 264 11.16 -15.90 -3.35
CA LEU A 264 9.94 -16.03 -4.15
C LEU A 264 9.10 -14.77 -4.12
N THR A 265 8.78 -14.26 -2.94
CA THR A 265 7.86 -13.13 -2.81
C THR A 265 8.57 -11.78 -2.92
N GLY A 266 9.81 -11.68 -2.42
CA GLY A 266 10.58 -10.44 -2.35
C GLY A 266 11.31 -10.09 -3.63
N VAL A 267 11.97 -11.05 -4.28
CA VAL A 267 12.74 -10.77 -5.50
C VAL A 267 11.89 -11.06 -6.72
N VAL A 268 11.42 -12.30 -6.85
CA VAL A 268 10.73 -12.77 -8.05
C VAL A 268 9.33 -12.17 -8.16
N GLY A 269 8.50 -12.34 -7.14
CA GLY A 269 7.14 -11.81 -7.11
C GLY A 269 7.11 -10.29 -7.16
N ALA A 270 8.04 -9.61 -6.48
CA ALA A 270 8.03 -8.16 -6.50
C ALA A 270 8.52 -7.53 -7.81
N THR A 271 9.51 -8.14 -8.47
CA THR A 271 9.91 -7.72 -9.82
C THR A 271 8.77 -7.92 -10.82
N ALA A 272 8.06 -9.04 -10.74
CA ALA A 272 6.83 -9.27 -11.52
C ALA A 272 5.76 -8.20 -11.22
N GLY A 273 5.52 -7.88 -9.94
CA GLY A 273 4.52 -6.86 -9.57
C GLY A 273 4.89 -5.43 -9.97
N LEU A 274 6.18 -5.08 -9.98
CA LEU A 274 6.66 -3.80 -10.53
C LEU A 274 6.49 -3.74 -12.04
N ALA A 275 6.84 -4.82 -12.76
CA ALA A 275 6.60 -4.93 -14.20
C ALA A 275 5.10 -4.82 -14.53
N GLY A 276 4.24 -5.50 -13.75
CA GLY A 276 2.79 -5.41 -13.87
C GLY A 276 2.27 -3.99 -13.65
N ALA A 277 2.75 -3.28 -12.64
CA ALA A 277 2.36 -1.88 -12.42
C ALA A 277 2.76 -0.97 -13.59
N LEU A 278 3.99 -1.11 -14.12
CA LEU A 278 4.46 -0.32 -15.26
C LEU A 278 3.64 -0.60 -16.53
N LEU A 279 3.43 -1.87 -16.85
CA LEU A 279 2.63 -2.28 -18.01
C LEU A 279 1.15 -1.95 -17.84
N GLY A 280 0.65 -1.94 -16.61
CA GLY A 280 -0.73 -1.59 -16.28
C GLY A 280 -1.08 -0.18 -16.68
N GLY A 281 -0.21 0.78 -16.40
CA GLY A 281 -0.38 2.16 -16.86
C GLY A 281 -0.42 2.27 -18.38
N LEU A 282 0.48 1.57 -19.09
CA LEU A 282 0.53 1.58 -20.56
C LEU A 282 -0.70 0.94 -21.20
N PHE A 283 -1.13 -0.20 -20.67
CA PHE A 283 -2.29 -0.93 -21.18
C PHE A 283 -3.60 -0.24 -20.83
N LEU A 284 -3.70 0.41 -19.67
CA LEU A 284 -4.86 1.22 -19.30
C LEU A 284 -5.15 2.31 -20.35
N LEU A 285 -4.10 3.01 -20.81
CA LEU A 285 -4.22 4.06 -21.84
C LEU A 285 -4.79 3.53 -23.17
N ARG A 286 -4.52 2.27 -23.52
CA ARG A 286 -4.98 1.64 -24.77
C ARG A 286 -6.34 0.96 -24.62
N LEU A 287 -6.57 0.29 -23.50
CA LEU A 287 -7.78 -0.52 -23.25
C LEU A 287 -8.95 0.33 -22.73
N GLY A 288 -8.65 1.47 -22.08
CA GLY A 288 -9.59 2.25 -21.30
C GLY A 288 -9.92 1.60 -19.96
N HIS A 289 -10.47 2.40 -19.03
CA HIS A 289 -10.70 2.02 -17.64
C HIS A 289 -11.54 0.74 -17.48
N CYS A 290 -12.69 0.66 -18.14
CA CYS A 290 -13.60 -0.48 -18.01
C CYS A 290 -12.93 -1.81 -18.40
N LYS A 291 -12.34 -1.89 -19.60
CA LYS A 291 -11.69 -3.13 -20.07
C LYS A 291 -10.47 -3.48 -19.24
N ALA A 292 -9.67 -2.49 -18.84
CA ALA A 292 -8.50 -2.72 -18.00
C ALA A 292 -8.89 -3.30 -16.62
N LEU A 293 -9.88 -2.72 -15.94
CA LEU A 293 -10.38 -3.24 -14.65
C LEU A 293 -10.89 -4.67 -14.79
N LEU A 294 -11.65 -4.97 -15.85
CA LEU A 294 -12.17 -6.32 -16.08
C LEU A 294 -11.07 -7.34 -16.37
N ILE A 295 -10.14 -7.02 -17.28
CA ILE A 295 -9.06 -7.95 -17.67
C ILE A 295 -8.09 -8.16 -16.51
N PHE A 296 -7.67 -7.09 -15.83
CA PHE A 296 -6.68 -7.20 -14.76
C PHE A 296 -7.28 -7.84 -13.51
N GLY A 297 -8.55 -7.54 -13.19
CA GLY A 297 -9.26 -8.23 -12.12
C GLY A 297 -9.47 -9.72 -12.42
N ALA A 298 -9.80 -10.08 -13.67
CA ALA A 298 -9.88 -11.49 -14.07
C ALA A 298 -8.52 -12.21 -13.97
N LEU A 299 -7.42 -11.54 -14.35
CA LEU A 299 -6.07 -12.09 -14.20
C LEU A 299 -5.70 -12.27 -12.72
N GLN A 300 -6.13 -11.35 -11.84
CA GLN A 300 -5.91 -11.47 -10.40
C GLN A 300 -6.71 -12.65 -9.81
N ALA A 301 -7.95 -12.86 -10.26
CA ALA A 301 -8.71 -14.04 -9.88
C ALA A 301 -8.01 -15.34 -10.34
N ALA A 302 -7.45 -15.36 -11.55
CA ALA A 302 -6.64 -16.49 -12.03
C ALA A 302 -5.42 -16.76 -11.14
N GLY A 303 -4.77 -15.71 -10.61
CA GLY A 303 -3.72 -15.81 -9.60
C GLY A 303 -4.15 -16.59 -8.36
N PHE A 304 -5.31 -16.26 -7.80
CA PHE A 304 -5.86 -16.98 -6.65
C PHE A 304 -6.34 -18.39 -6.97
N ILE A 305 -6.82 -18.65 -8.19
CA ILE A 305 -7.09 -20.02 -8.65
C ILE A 305 -5.78 -20.82 -8.71
N GLY A 306 -4.67 -20.21 -9.13
CA GLY A 306 -3.35 -20.83 -9.06
C GLY A 306 -2.96 -21.22 -7.63
N TYR A 307 -3.15 -20.34 -6.65
CA TYR A 307 -2.90 -20.66 -5.24
C TYR A 307 -3.89 -21.69 -4.67
N LEU A 308 -5.14 -21.72 -5.15
CA LEU A 308 -6.10 -22.76 -4.83
C LEU A 308 -5.58 -24.13 -5.30
N CYS A 309 -5.01 -24.24 -6.50
CA CYS A 309 -4.38 -25.46 -6.99
C CYS A 309 -3.16 -25.87 -6.15
N ILE A 310 -2.33 -24.91 -5.75
CA ILE A 310 -1.18 -25.18 -4.86
C ILE A 310 -1.68 -25.72 -3.51
N ALA A 311 -2.65 -25.05 -2.89
CA ALA A 311 -3.29 -25.54 -1.66
C ALA A 311 -4.03 -26.89 -1.87
N GLY A 312 -4.37 -27.22 -3.11
CA GLY A 312 -4.91 -28.50 -3.59
C GLY A 312 -3.91 -29.66 -3.61
N GLY A 313 -2.61 -29.38 -3.41
CA GLY A 313 -1.53 -30.36 -3.50
C GLY A 313 -0.77 -30.36 -4.82
N VAL A 314 -1.07 -29.44 -5.75
CA VAL A 314 -0.26 -29.23 -6.97
C VAL A 314 0.99 -28.44 -6.58
N TYR A 315 1.94 -29.14 -5.96
CA TYR A 315 3.15 -28.55 -5.42
C TYR A 315 4.37 -28.99 -6.23
N ASP A 316 4.73 -28.15 -7.19
CA ASP A 316 6.03 -28.19 -7.86
C ASP A 316 6.64 -26.79 -7.83
N ILE A 317 7.96 -26.71 -7.70
CA ILE A 317 8.68 -25.44 -7.57
C ILE A 317 8.45 -24.54 -8.78
N ARG A 318 8.37 -25.08 -10.01
CA ARG A 318 8.15 -24.24 -11.20
C ARG A 318 6.74 -23.67 -11.22
N THR A 319 5.76 -24.49 -10.85
CA THR A 319 4.36 -24.07 -10.70
C THR A 319 4.24 -22.97 -9.65
N LEU A 320 4.94 -23.10 -8.53
CA LEU A 320 4.96 -22.10 -7.47
C LEU A 320 5.49 -20.75 -7.95
N TYR A 321 6.65 -20.75 -8.62
CA TYR A 321 7.23 -19.53 -9.19
C TYR A 321 6.28 -18.89 -10.22
N ALA A 322 5.66 -19.70 -11.10
CA ALA A 322 4.73 -19.21 -12.10
C ALA A 322 3.49 -18.55 -11.48
N VAL A 323 2.88 -19.18 -10.47
CA VAL A 323 1.71 -18.64 -9.77
C VAL A 323 2.06 -17.36 -9.02
N VAL A 324 3.16 -17.34 -8.27
CA VAL A 324 3.62 -16.13 -7.55
C VAL A 324 3.87 -14.97 -8.51
N CYS A 325 4.57 -15.22 -9.63
CA CYS A 325 4.80 -14.20 -10.66
C CYS A 325 3.50 -13.69 -11.25
N MET A 326 2.60 -14.59 -11.67
CA MET A 326 1.35 -14.24 -12.32
C MET A 326 0.44 -13.43 -11.38
N GLU A 327 0.31 -13.87 -10.13
CA GLU A 327 -0.52 -13.19 -9.13
C GLU A 327 0.03 -11.81 -8.80
N GLN A 328 1.33 -11.68 -8.53
CA GLN A 328 1.92 -10.38 -8.21
C GLN A 328 1.93 -9.43 -9.42
N PHE A 329 2.13 -9.96 -10.63
CA PHE A 329 1.99 -9.18 -11.87
C PHE A 329 0.56 -8.65 -12.04
N ALA A 330 -0.44 -9.50 -11.80
CA ALA A 330 -1.84 -9.12 -11.85
C ALA A 330 -2.21 -8.12 -10.75
N ASP A 331 -1.68 -8.26 -9.53
CA ASP A 331 -1.81 -7.26 -8.46
C ASP A 331 -1.27 -5.90 -8.89
N GLY A 332 -0.09 -5.87 -9.51
CA GLY A 332 0.51 -4.66 -10.06
C GLY A 332 -0.41 -3.98 -11.08
N LEU A 333 -0.90 -4.74 -12.06
CA LEU A 333 -1.83 -4.27 -13.10
C LEU A 333 -3.13 -3.72 -12.50
N SER A 334 -3.78 -4.51 -11.63
CA SER A 334 -5.10 -4.21 -11.07
C SER A 334 -5.05 -3.00 -10.13
N THR A 335 -3.98 -2.87 -9.35
CA THR A 335 -3.74 -1.71 -8.48
C THR A 335 -3.66 -0.44 -9.33
N VAL A 336 -2.83 -0.41 -10.37
CA VAL A 336 -2.69 0.79 -11.21
C VAL A 336 -4.02 1.14 -11.88
N ALA A 337 -4.74 0.16 -12.43
CA ALA A 337 -6.03 0.43 -13.06
C ALA A 337 -7.07 1.00 -12.08
N LEU A 338 -7.17 0.47 -10.86
CA LEU A 338 -8.11 0.97 -9.85
C LEU A 338 -7.76 2.40 -9.44
N PHE A 339 -6.51 2.65 -9.03
CA PHE A 339 -6.10 3.96 -8.52
C PHE A 339 -6.13 5.03 -9.60
N THR A 340 -5.78 4.73 -10.86
CA THR A 340 -5.95 5.67 -11.96
C THR A 340 -7.42 5.96 -12.24
N SER A 341 -8.29 4.94 -12.23
CA SER A 341 -9.74 5.14 -12.40
C SER A 341 -10.33 6.00 -11.27
N MET A 342 -9.86 5.84 -10.02
CA MET A 342 -10.25 6.70 -8.89
C MET A 342 -9.86 8.16 -9.11
N MET A 343 -8.68 8.42 -9.68
CA MET A 343 -8.25 9.79 -10.02
C MET A 343 -9.16 10.42 -11.05
N ASP A 344 -9.56 9.68 -12.09
CA ASP A 344 -10.42 10.19 -13.17
C ASP A 344 -11.86 10.46 -12.73
N VAL A 345 -12.35 9.73 -11.72
CA VAL A 345 -13.68 9.98 -11.15
C VAL A 345 -13.71 11.24 -10.26
N CYS A 346 -12.56 11.78 -9.86
CA CYS A 346 -12.49 12.96 -8.98
C CYS A 346 -12.97 14.25 -9.65
N ARG A 347 -13.64 15.13 -8.89
CA ARG A 347 -14.08 16.45 -9.37
C ARG A 347 -12.91 17.40 -9.54
N LYS A 348 -12.95 18.24 -10.58
CA LYS A 348 -11.93 19.27 -10.82
C LYS A 348 -11.83 20.31 -9.70
N GLN A 349 -12.94 20.58 -9.00
CA GLN A 349 -12.99 21.56 -7.91
C GLN A 349 -12.39 21.03 -6.60
N SER A 350 -12.37 19.70 -6.38
CA SER A 350 -11.91 19.10 -5.11
C SER A 350 -11.26 17.71 -5.31
N PRO A 351 -10.24 17.59 -6.18
CA PRO A 351 -9.73 16.28 -6.58
C PRO A 351 -9.04 15.53 -5.44
N GLY A 352 -8.34 16.24 -4.54
CA GLY A 352 -7.67 15.63 -3.40
C GLY A 352 -8.65 15.03 -2.37
N THR A 353 -9.75 15.72 -2.08
CA THR A 353 -10.78 15.25 -1.13
C THR A 353 -11.48 14.01 -1.67
N ASP A 354 -11.88 14.04 -2.96
CA ASP A 354 -12.56 12.92 -3.61
C ASP A 354 -11.68 11.69 -3.69
N TYR A 355 -10.39 11.85 -4.02
CA TYR A 355 -9.44 10.74 -4.06
C TYR A 355 -9.21 10.16 -2.66
N THR A 356 -9.00 11.02 -1.66
CA THR A 356 -8.78 10.60 -0.28
C THR A 356 -9.96 9.82 0.28
N LEU A 357 -11.20 10.26 0.00
CA LEU A 357 -12.40 9.54 0.41
C LEU A 357 -12.41 8.11 -0.14
N GLN A 358 -12.19 7.97 -1.44
CA GLN A 358 -12.19 6.67 -2.11
C GLN A 358 -11.06 5.77 -1.57
N ALA A 359 -9.87 6.32 -1.40
CA ALA A 359 -8.71 5.58 -0.89
C ALA A 359 -8.93 5.10 0.55
N VAL A 360 -9.42 5.96 1.44
CA VAL A 360 -9.74 5.58 2.83
C VAL A 360 -10.82 4.49 2.85
N PHE A 361 -11.85 4.62 2.01
CA PHE A 361 -12.90 3.62 1.91
C PHE A 361 -12.36 2.26 1.44
N GLN A 362 -11.55 2.25 0.38
CA GLN A 362 -10.89 1.05 -0.15
C GLN A 362 -9.98 0.38 0.88
N VAL A 363 -9.10 1.14 1.54
CA VAL A 363 -8.17 0.62 2.54
C VAL A 363 -8.92 0.06 3.74
N THR A 364 -10.01 0.70 4.16
CA THR A 364 -10.85 0.22 5.27
C THR A 364 -11.46 -1.14 4.96
N VAL A 365 -12.10 -1.29 3.80
CA VAL A 365 -12.70 -2.57 3.37
C VAL A 365 -11.63 -3.65 3.22
N SER A 366 -10.49 -3.30 2.63
CA SER A 366 -9.34 -4.19 2.46
C SER A 366 -8.75 -4.65 3.80
N GLY A 367 -8.68 -3.75 4.78
CA GLY A 367 -8.24 -4.06 6.15
C GLY A 367 -9.14 -5.09 6.83
N PHE A 368 -10.47 -4.92 6.73
CA PHE A 368 -11.43 -5.89 7.27
C PHE A 368 -11.39 -7.24 6.53
N ALA A 369 -11.28 -7.23 5.21
CA ALA A 369 -11.13 -8.44 4.41
C ALA A 369 -9.88 -9.23 4.84
N ALA A 370 -8.76 -8.53 5.01
CA ALA A 370 -7.51 -9.16 5.44
C ALA A 370 -7.54 -9.69 6.88
N LEU A 371 -8.28 -9.05 7.78
CA LEU A 371 -8.56 -9.59 9.12
C LEU A 371 -9.36 -10.88 9.03
N ALA A 372 -10.45 -10.86 8.26
CA ALA A 372 -11.31 -12.03 8.06
C ALA A 372 -10.53 -13.21 7.46
N GLY A 373 -9.51 -12.94 6.64
CA GLY A 373 -8.73 -13.97 5.97
C GLY A 373 -8.05 -14.96 6.92
N GLY A 374 -7.43 -14.47 8.00
CA GLY A 374 -6.81 -15.33 9.00
C GLY A 374 -7.82 -16.19 9.76
N LEU A 375 -8.95 -15.58 10.18
CA LEU A 375 -10.04 -16.28 10.87
C LEU A 375 -10.67 -17.37 9.99
N PHE A 376 -10.91 -17.04 8.72
CA PHE A 376 -11.53 -17.92 7.75
C PHE A 376 -10.60 -19.08 7.40
N THR A 377 -9.32 -18.80 7.17
CA THR A 377 -8.32 -19.84 6.85
C THR A 377 -8.12 -20.81 8.01
N GLN A 378 -8.13 -20.34 9.26
CA GLN A 378 -8.03 -21.24 10.41
C GLN A 378 -9.20 -22.22 10.50
N ARG A 379 -10.41 -21.78 10.15
CA ARG A 379 -11.62 -22.59 10.27
C ARG A 379 -11.86 -23.50 9.06
N PHE A 380 -11.56 -23.02 7.86
CA PHE A 380 -11.92 -23.69 6.61
C PHE A 380 -10.71 -24.14 5.77
N GLY A 381 -9.49 -23.83 6.20
CA GLY A 381 -8.26 -24.20 5.53
C GLY A 381 -7.86 -23.27 4.37
N TYR A 382 -6.68 -23.54 3.80
CA TYR A 382 -6.09 -22.73 2.74
C TYR A 382 -6.86 -22.78 1.41
N GLN A 383 -7.37 -23.95 1.02
CA GLN A 383 -8.15 -24.06 -0.21
C GLN A 383 -9.38 -23.14 -0.17
N ALA A 384 -10.10 -23.13 0.95
CA ALA A 384 -11.30 -22.31 1.09
C ALA A 384 -10.99 -20.81 0.97
N ILE A 385 -9.90 -20.32 1.55
CA ILE A 385 -9.56 -18.88 1.48
C ILE A 385 -9.18 -18.44 0.06
N PHE A 386 -8.42 -19.25 -0.67
CA PHE A 386 -8.04 -18.91 -2.05
C PHE A 386 -9.22 -19.03 -3.01
N ALA A 387 -10.12 -20.01 -2.81
CA ALA A 387 -11.39 -20.08 -3.52
C ALA A 387 -12.27 -18.86 -3.22
N ALA A 388 -12.40 -18.47 -1.95
CA ALA A 388 -13.16 -17.28 -1.55
C ALA A 388 -12.55 -15.98 -2.13
N GLY A 389 -11.23 -15.85 -2.10
CA GLY A 389 -10.50 -14.74 -2.72
C GLY A 389 -10.75 -14.66 -4.22
N ALA A 390 -10.63 -15.78 -4.95
CA ALA A 390 -10.93 -15.83 -6.38
C ALA A 390 -12.39 -15.46 -6.68
N MET A 391 -13.35 -16.03 -5.95
CA MET A 391 -14.79 -15.74 -6.12
C MET A 391 -15.09 -14.26 -5.87
N LEU A 392 -14.60 -13.68 -4.77
CA LEU A 392 -14.81 -12.27 -4.46
C LEU A 392 -14.21 -11.36 -5.53
N THR A 393 -13.02 -11.68 -6.04
CA THR A 393 -12.41 -10.92 -7.14
C THR A 393 -13.23 -11.00 -8.43
N ILE A 394 -13.80 -12.17 -8.75
CA ILE A 394 -14.71 -12.32 -9.91
C ILE A 394 -16.00 -11.53 -9.70
N PHE A 395 -16.63 -11.64 -8.52
CA PHE A 395 -17.85 -10.89 -8.20
C PHE A 395 -17.63 -9.37 -8.21
N ALA A 396 -16.44 -8.91 -7.84
CA ALA A 396 -16.06 -7.50 -7.90
C ALA A 396 -16.01 -6.94 -9.33
N LEU A 397 -16.03 -7.79 -10.37
CA LEU A 397 -16.15 -7.35 -11.76
C LEU A 397 -17.57 -6.90 -12.11
N VAL A 398 -18.60 -7.38 -11.41
CA VAL A 398 -20.00 -7.00 -11.68
C VAL A 398 -20.24 -5.50 -11.42
N PRO A 399 -19.85 -4.92 -10.26
CA PRO A 399 -19.92 -3.48 -10.04
C PRO A 399 -19.20 -2.66 -11.10
N VAL A 400 -18.04 -3.13 -11.61
CA VAL A 400 -17.30 -2.48 -12.70
C VAL A 400 -18.18 -2.39 -13.94
N VAL A 401 -18.75 -3.51 -14.39
CA VAL A 401 -19.65 -3.53 -15.55
C VAL A 401 -20.83 -2.61 -15.32
N MET A 402 -21.50 -2.69 -14.16
CA MET A 402 -22.68 -1.87 -13.87
C MET A 402 -22.37 -0.37 -13.84
N TYR A 403 -21.19 0.02 -13.37
CA TYR A 403 -20.74 1.41 -13.39
C TYR A 403 -20.46 1.91 -14.82
N PHE A 404 -19.98 1.06 -15.73
CA PHE A 404 -19.65 1.47 -17.11
C PHE A 404 -20.74 1.19 -18.16
N ARG A 405 -21.75 0.34 -17.87
CA ARG A 405 -22.78 -0.16 -18.81
C ARG A 405 -23.56 0.91 -19.61
N ASN A 406 -23.79 2.10 -19.04
CA ASN A 406 -24.53 3.19 -19.68
C ASN A 406 -23.73 4.51 -19.75
N ALA A 407 -22.40 4.47 -19.62
CA ALA A 407 -21.60 5.61 -20.03
C ALA A 407 -21.65 5.64 -21.57
N GLY A 408 -22.62 6.35 -22.13
CA GLY A 408 -22.82 6.41 -23.58
C GLY A 408 -21.56 6.88 -24.33
N PRO A 409 -21.52 6.78 -25.66
CA PRO A 409 -20.36 7.14 -26.49
C PRO A 409 -19.89 8.61 -26.43
N SER A 410 -20.37 9.41 -25.48
CA SER A 410 -20.20 10.87 -25.41
C SER A 410 -19.20 11.34 -24.34
N SER A 411 -18.26 10.51 -23.87
CA SER A 411 -17.16 10.95 -23.01
C SER A 411 -15.75 10.53 -23.47
N SER A 412 -15.62 9.87 -24.63
CA SER A 412 -14.32 9.58 -25.25
C SER A 412 -13.84 10.65 -26.23
N SER A 413 -14.50 11.81 -26.31
CA SER A 413 -13.97 13.01 -26.99
C SER A 413 -14.29 14.26 -26.18
N GLY A 414 -13.36 14.73 -25.36
CA GLY A 414 -13.66 15.84 -24.46
C GLY A 414 -12.49 16.41 -23.67
N LYS A 415 -11.37 16.70 -24.36
CA LYS A 415 -10.20 17.49 -23.93
C LYS A 415 -9.28 16.89 -22.87
#